data_AF-A0A026VT58-F1
#
_entry.id   AF-A0A026VT58-F1
#
_cell.length_a   1.000
_cell.length_b   1.000
_cell.length_c   1.000
_cell.angle_alpha   90.00
_cell.angle_beta   90.00
_cell.angle_gamma   90.00
#
_symmetry.space_group_name_H-M   'P 1'
#
loop_
_entity.id
_entity.type
_entity.pdbx_description
1 polymer ?
#
loop_
_entity_poly.entity_id
_entity_poly.type
_entity_poly.pdbx_seq_one_letter_code
_entity_poly.pdbx_strand_id
1 'polypeptide(L)'
;MIYNMKQNNFNALGGINLKLDDIKSVIEFGQLGKEKIVLHSSSKDDTTDRLSKVLNASILDDSVPPTSVQSFLEARPSLTTVVITNHGKKFLNRYYNSILDDGENLVTGESAPQSADLPIPLEDLVAKNVILLHPKFCHCTSVCTERPNAVTTLTGQLLALLSGKKFSDINETTCHKNCLTWMGEYNFTEICINSTVNYSTAVSSAFIID
;
A
#
# COMPACT_ATOMS: atom_id res chain seq x y z
N MET A 1 12.93 5.97 0.91
CA MET A 1 12.92 4.82 -0.02
C MET A 1 13.90 4.98 -1.18
N ILE A 2 13.73 5.96 -2.08
CA ILE A 2 14.61 6.16 -3.25
C ILE A 2 16.09 6.24 -2.88
N TYR A 3 16.42 6.99 -1.82
CA TYR A 3 17.78 7.05 -1.27
C TYR A 3 18.35 5.65 -0.97
N ASN A 4 17.62 4.81 -0.22
CA ASN A 4 18.04 3.45 0.12
C ASN A 4 18.22 2.57 -1.13
N MET A 5 17.36 2.70 -2.14
CA MET A 5 17.49 1.96 -3.40
C MET A 5 18.76 2.39 -4.16
N LYS A 6 19.08 3.69 -4.20
CA LYS A 6 20.32 4.21 -4.81
C LYS A 6 21.58 3.73 -4.09
N GLN A 7 21.52 3.61 -2.76
CA GLN A 7 22.62 3.08 -1.94
C GLN A 7 22.67 1.54 -1.89
N ASN A 8 21.83 0.84 -2.67
CA ASN A 8 21.71 -0.62 -2.64
C ASN A 8 21.45 -1.17 -1.22
N ASN A 9 20.67 -0.43 -0.43
CA ASN A 9 20.34 -0.71 0.97
C ASN A 9 18.82 -0.84 1.19
N PHE A 10 18.04 -1.04 0.13
CA PHE A 10 16.62 -1.32 0.23
C PHE A 10 16.38 -2.83 0.13
N ASN A 11 16.29 -3.49 1.28
CA ASN A 11 16.13 -4.93 1.40
C ASN A 11 14.68 -5.33 1.06
N ALA A 12 14.50 -5.93 -0.11
CA ALA A 12 13.27 -6.58 -0.50
C ALA A 12 13.25 -8.04 -0.03
N LEU A 13 12.09 -8.68 -0.17
CA LEU A 13 11.85 -10.02 0.35
C LEU A 13 12.84 -11.05 -0.22
N GLY A 14 13.26 -11.99 0.62
CA GLY A 14 14.23 -13.02 0.26
C GLY A 14 15.70 -12.58 0.38
N GLY A 15 15.98 -11.43 1.02
CA GLY A 15 17.34 -10.93 1.22
C GLY A 15 17.95 -10.31 -0.04
N ILE A 16 17.11 -9.95 -1.01
CA ILE A 16 17.52 -9.32 -2.27
C ILE A 16 17.35 -7.82 -2.11
N ASN A 17 18.39 -7.04 -2.38
CA ASN A 17 18.26 -5.59 -2.43
C ASN A 17 17.61 -5.17 -3.76
N LEU A 18 16.45 -4.53 -3.67
CA LEU A 18 15.73 -4.01 -4.83
C LEU A 18 16.37 -2.69 -5.27
N LYS A 19 16.79 -2.62 -6.53
CA LYS A 19 17.39 -1.44 -7.14
C LYS A 19 16.34 -0.63 -7.88
N LEU A 20 16.60 0.66 -8.06
CA LEU A 20 15.72 1.52 -8.84
C LEU A 20 15.58 1.05 -10.30
N ASP A 21 16.64 0.47 -10.86
CA ASP A 21 16.64 -0.04 -12.24
C ASP A 21 15.81 -1.32 -12.42
N ASP A 22 15.52 -2.05 -11.33
CA ASP A 22 14.64 -3.22 -11.35
C ASP A 22 13.17 -2.80 -11.54
N ILE A 23 12.84 -1.53 -11.33
CA ILE A 23 11.49 -0.98 -11.44
C ILE A 23 11.22 -0.60 -12.89
N LYS A 24 10.19 -1.22 -13.48
CA LYS A 24 9.77 -0.95 -14.88
C LYS A 24 8.69 0.13 -14.98
N SER A 25 7.81 0.17 -13.98
CA SER A 25 6.68 1.10 -13.92
C SER A 25 6.28 1.35 -12.48
N VAL A 26 5.69 2.51 -12.19
CA VAL A 26 5.08 2.82 -10.89
C VAL A 26 3.62 3.18 -11.09
N ILE A 27 2.75 2.56 -10.31
CA ILE A 27 1.31 2.88 -10.30
C ILE A 27 1.00 3.37 -8.88
N GLU A 28 0.48 4.59 -8.76
CA GLU A 28 0.04 5.18 -7.49
C GLU A 28 -1.46 5.45 -7.54
N PHE A 29 -2.15 5.19 -6.43
CA PHE A 29 -3.56 5.54 -6.27
C PHE A 29 -3.66 6.76 -5.37
N GLY A 30 -4.35 7.81 -5.81
CA GLY A 30 -4.47 9.05 -5.05
C GLY A 30 -5.85 9.68 -5.21
N GLN A 31 -6.50 10.02 -4.08
CA GLN A 31 -7.83 10.65 -4.08
C GLN A 31 -8.81 9.89 -4.99
N LEU A 32 -9.14 8.65 -4.64
CA LEU A 32 -10.19 7.88 -5.33
C LEU A 32 -11.56 8.22 -4.75
N GLY A 33 -12.62 8.00 -5.53
CA GLY A 33 -14.01 8.17 -5.11
C GLY A 33 -14.96 7.58 -6.15
N LYS A 34 -16.26 7.89 -6.05
CA LYS A 34 -17.29 7.39 -6.98
C LYS A 34 -17.25 8.02 -8.37
N GLU A 35 -16.51 9.11 -8.50
CA GLU A 35 -16.41 9.88 -9.73
C GLU A 35 -15.55 9.17 -10.78
N LYS A 36 -15.60 9.68 -12.01
CA LYS A 36 -14.88 9.08 -13.14
C LYS A 36 -13.38 9.00 -12.86
N ILE A 37 -12.81 7.83 -13.14
CA ILE A 37 -11.37 7.60 -13.03
C ILE A 37 -10.61 8.38 -14.11
N VAL A 38 -9.54 9.02 -13.66
CA VAL A 38 -8.56 9.76 -14.48
C VAL A 38 -7.18 9.15 -14.25
N LEU A 39 -6.44 8.95 -15.34
CA LEU A 39 -5.06 8.45 -15.32
C LEU A 39 -4.13 9.62 -15.63
N HIS A 40 -3.36 10.06 -14.64
CA HIS A 40 -2.26 11.01 -14.86
C HIS A 40 -0.99 10.22 -15.20
N SER A 41 -0.50 10.36 -16.43
CA SER A 41 0.65 9.59 -16.91
C SER A 41 1.88 10.48 -17.10
N SER A 42 3.08 9.94 -16.84
CA SER A 42 4.35 10.59 -17.23
C SER A 42 4.72 10.33 -18.69
N SER A 43 4.15 9.30 -19.31
CA SER A 43 4.40 8.94 -20.70
C SER A 43 3.23 8.17 -21.28
N LYS A 44 3.09 8.18 -22.61
CA LYS A 44 2.14 7.32 -23.30
C LYS A 44 2.79 5.98 -23.63
N ASP A 45 2.34 4.91 -22.99
CA ASP A 45 2.81 3.54 -23.24
C ASP A 45 1.69 2.49 -23.11
N ASP A 46 2.02 1.24 -23.44
CA ASP A 46 1.09 0.10 -23.43
C ASP A 46 0.43 -0.11 -22.05
N THR A 47 1.13 0.20 -20.95
CA THR A 47 0.58 0.07 -19.60
C THR A 47 -0.57 1.04 -19.40
N THR A 48 -0.37 2.31 -19.77
CA THR A 48 -1.39 3.36 -19.64
C THR A 48 -2.59 3.07 -20.56
N ASP A 49 -2.34 2.61 -21.79
CA ASP A 49 -3.41 2.24 -22.72
C ASP A 49 -4.24 1.04 -22.23
N ARG A 50 -3.58 0.02 -21.64
CA ARG A 50 -4.26 -1.12 -21.04
C ARG A 50 -5.08 -0.73 -19.82
N LEU A 51 -4.51 0.10 -18.93
CA LEU A 51 -5.22 0.61 -17.75
C LEU A 51 -6.43 1.45 -18.14
N SER A 52 -6.29 2.34 -19.14
CA SER A 52 -7.40 3.15 -19.63
C SER A 52 -8.56 2.28 -20.13
N LYS A 53 -8.25 1.21 -20.86
CA LYS A 53 -9.27 0.25 -21.34
C LYS A 53 -9.94 -0.51 -20.20
N VAL A 54 -9.16 -1.07 -19.27
CA VAL A 54 -9.68 -1.87 -18.15
C VAL A 54 -10.53 -1.02 -17.20
N LEU A 55 -10.12 0.22 -16.94
CA LEU A 55 -10.78 1.11 -15.98
C LEU A 55 -11.80 2.05 -16.63
N ASN A 56 -11.96 2.01 -17.96
CA ASN A 56 -12.75 2.98 -18.72
C ASN A 56 -12.41 4.44 -18.37
N ALA A 57 -11.11 4.72 -18.27
CA ALA A 57 -10.56 5.96 -17.70
C ALA A 57 -9.99 6.89 -18.78
N SER A 58 -10.12 8.20 -18.58
CA SER A 58 -9.45 9.19 -19.45
C SER A 58 -7.99 9.37 -19.04
N ILE A 59 -7.11 9.50 -20.03
CA ILE A 59 -5.67 9.73 -19.81
C ILE A 59 -5.39 11.23 -19.89
N LEU A 60 -4.58 11.72 -18.95
CA LEU A 60 -3.96 13.04 -18.97
C LEU A 60 -2.44 12.86 -19.07
N ASP A 61 -1.89 13.17 -20.23
CA ASP A 61 -0.45 13.07 -20.49
C ASP A 61 0.31 14.20 -19.80
N ASP A 62 1.56 13.91 -19.38
CA ASP A 62 2.49 14.85 -18.73
C ASP A 62 1.87 15.64 -17.56
N SER A 63 1.01 14.97 -16.79
CA SER A 63 0.14 15.63 -15.81
C SER A 63 0.26 15.08 -14.39
N VAL A 64 1.33 14.33 -14.11
CA VAL A 64 1.54 13.66 -12.82
C VAL A 64 1.45 14.67 -11.65
N PRO A 65 0.52 14.49 -10.70
CA PRO A 65 0.34 15.42 -9.59
C PRO A 65 1.48 15.34 -8.56
N PRO A 66 1.58 16.32 -7.62
CA PRO A 66 2.54 16.26 -6.52
C PRO A 66 2.21 15.11 -5.57
N THR A 67 2.84 13.96 -5.78
CA THR A 67 2.56 12.67 -5.14
C THR A 67 3.87 11.88 -4.98
N SER A 68 3.82 10.69 -4.36
CA SER A 68 5.05 9.95 -4.04
C SER A 68 5.86 9.53 -5.27
N VAL A 69 5.19 9.36 -6.43
CA VAL A 69 5.83 9.11 -7.73
C VAL A 69 6.80 10.20 -8.16
N GLN A 70 6.68 11.44 -7.67
CA GLN A 70 7.59 12.53 -8.05
C GLN A 70 9.04 12.20 -7.67
N SER A 71 9.27 11.60 -6.50
CA SER A 71 10.62 11.18 -6.10
C SER A 71 11.21 10.09 -7.01
N PHE A 72 10.36 9.28 -7.65
CA PHE A 72 10.81 8.32 -8.66
C PHE A 72 11.16 9.01 -9.98
N LEU A 73 10.33 9.96 -10.43
CA LEU A 73 10.56 10.72 -11.66
C LEU A 73 11.80 11.63 -11.54
N GLU A 74 12.04 12.23 -10.38
CA GLU A 74 13.28 12.97 -10.09
C GLU A 74 14.53 12.08 -10.20
N ALA A 75 14.42 10.83 -9.76
CA ALA A 75 15.52 9.89 -9.82
C ALA A 75 15.70 9.23 -11.19
N ARG A 76 14.59 9.04 -11.93
CA ARG A 76 14.56 8.44 -13.27
C ARG A 76 13.41 9.05 -14.08
N PRO A 77 13.66 10.14 -14.84
CA PRO A 77 12.61 10.84 -15.60
C PRO A 77 11.95 9.99 -16.70
N SER A 78 12.63 8.95 -17.18
CA SER A 78 12.12 8.03 -18.21
C SER A 78 11.27 6.88 -17.65
N LEU A 79 10.99 6.86 -16.35
CA LEU A 79 10.19 5.81 -15.74
C LEU A 79 8.71 6.00 -16.12
N THR A 80 8.08 4.94 -16.63
CA THR A 80 6.62 4.89 -16.80
C THR A 80 5.96 5.04 -15.43
N THR A 81 5.17 6.09 -15.25
CA THR A 81 4.40 6.31 -14.03
C THR A 81 2.97 6.66 -14.35
N VAL A 82 2.04 6.08 -13.60
CA VAL A 82 0.61 6.33 -13.73
C VAL A 82 0.03 6.60 -12.35
N VAL A 83 -0.61 7.75 -12.17
CA VAL A 83 -1.38 8.06 -10.95
C VAL A 83 -2.86 7.94 -11.29
N ILE A 84 -3.54 7.05 -10.59
CA ILE A 84 -4.96 6.76 -10.75
C ILE A 84 -5.72 7.60 -9.73
N THR A 85 -6.57 8.50 -10.22
CA THR A 85 -7.29 9.47 -9.40
C THR A 85 -8.76 9.58 -9.81
N ASN A 86 -9.57 10.31 -9.02
CA ASN A 86 -10.92 10.71 -9.40
C ASN A 86 -11.01 12.15 -9.94
N HIS A 87 -9.88 12.80 -10.21
CA HIS A 87 -9.84 14.23 -10.50
C HIS A 87 -8.90 14.56 -11.65
N GLY A 88 -9.15 15.68 -12.33
CA GLY A 88 -8.24 16.23 -13.35
C GLY A 88 -7.25 17.21 -12.73
N LYS A 89 -7.44 18.52 -12.96
CA LYS A 89 -6.52 19.55 -12.47
C LYS A 89 -6.70 19.95 -10.99
N LYS A 90 -7.88 19.73 -10.41
CA LYS A 90 -8.23 20.15 -9.05
C LYS A 90 -8.86 18.98 -8.32
N PHE A 91 -8.49 18.79 -7.06
CA PHE A 91 -9.11 17.77 -6.21
C PHE A 91 -10.61 18.02 -6.08
N LEU A 92 -11.37 16.92 -6.07
CA LEU A 92 -12.81 16.96 -5.76
C LEU A 92 -13.06 16.99 -4.25
N ASN A 93 -12.16 16.40 -3.47
CA ASN A 93 -12.19 16.46 -2.02
C ASN A 93 -11.95 17.91 -1.55
N ARG A 94 -12.99 18.53 -0.98
CA ARG A 94 -12.95 19.92 -0.48
C ARG A 94 -12.28 20.03 0.89
N TYR A 95 -12.15 18.92 1.60
CA TYR A 95 -11.65 18.86 2.95
C TYR A 95 -10.29 18.17 3.04
N TYR A 96 -9.58 18.00 1.93
CA TYR A 96 -8.29 17.30 1.88
C TYR A 96 -7.35 17.68 3.04
N ASN A 97 -6.95 16.68 3.85
CA ASN A 97 -6.10 16.83 5.04
C ASN A 97 -6.66 17.76 6.14
N SER A 98 -7.97 18.00 6.15
CA SER A 98 -8.68 18.73 7.20
C SER A 98 -9.27 17.78 8.24
N ILE A 99 -9.73 18.33 9.37
CA ILE A 99 -10.50 17.59 10.37
C ILE A 99 -11.84 17.06 9.83
N LEU A 100 -12.32 17.64 8.73
CA LEU A 100 -13.54 17.22 8.03
C LEU A 100 -13.25 16.19 6.90
N ASP A 101 -12.01 15.73 6.76
CA ASP A 101 -11.66 14.64 5.83
C ASP A 101 -11.92 13.27 6.48
N ASP A 102 -13.19 13.03 6.80
CA ASP A 102 -13.63 11.86 7.56
C ASP A 102 -14.46 10.88 6.71
N GLY A 103 -14.86 9.77 7.30
CA GLY A 103 -15.64 8.73 6.63
C GLY A 103 -16.97 9.23 6.06
N GLU A 104 -17.57 10.25 6.65
CA GLU A 104 -18.83 10.84 6.16
C GLU A 104 -18.59 11.58 4.85
N ASN A 105 -17.47 12.29 4.74
CA ASN A 105 -17.11 13.04 3.53
C ASN A 105 -16.46 12.17 2.44
N LEU A 106 -15.99 10.97 2.79
CA LEU A 106 -15.45 9.99 1.83
C LEU A 106 -16.53 9.10 1.18
N VAL A 107 -17.71 8.96 1.80
CA VAL A 107 -18.78 8.03 1.38
C VAL A 107 -20.15 8.72 1.31
N THR A 108 -20.31 9.73 0.45
CA THR A 108 -21.63 10.32 0.16
C THR A 108 -22.05 10.05 -1.28
N GLY A 109 -22.55 8.83 -1.46
CA GLY A 109 -23.47 8.42 -2.51
C GLY A 109 -24.03 7.07 -2.08
N GLU A 110 -25.31 6.79 -2.29
CA GLU A 110 -25.88 5.49 -1.92
C GLU A 110 -25.17 4.33 -2.62
N SER A 111 -25.09 3.19 -1.93
CA SER A 111 -24.43 1.93 -2.30
C SER A 111 -22.91 1.99 -2.56
N ALA A 112 -22.14 1.28 -1.73
CA ALA A 112 -20.86 0.73 -2.18
C ALA A 112 -21.09 0.02 -3.52
N PRO A 113 -20.17 0.12 -4.50
CA PRO A 113 -20.30 -0.70 -5.69
C PRO A 113 -20.42 -2.15 -5.24
N GLN A 114 -21.53 -2.80 -5.61
CA GLN A 114 -21.70 -4.23 -5.41
C GLN A 114 -20.42 -4.90 -5.90
N SER A 115 -19.83 -5.69 -5.00
CA SER A 115 -18.73 -6.63 -5.23
C SER A 115 -19.05 -7.65 -6.34
N ALA A 116 -19.23 -7.19 -7.57
CA ALA A 116 -19.17 -8.00 -8.76
C ALA A 116 -17.82 -7.68 -9.43
N ASP A 117 -16.94 -8.68 -9.44
CA ASP A 117 -15.64 -8.73 -10.15
C ASP A 117 -14.36 -8.31 -9.41
N LEU A 118 -14.36 -8.21 -8.07
CA LEU A 118 -13.15 -8.43 -7.28
C LEU A 118 -13.26 -9.78 -6.55
N PRO A 119 -12.21 -10.63 -6.52
CA PRO A 119 -12.29 -11.99 -5.95
C PRO A 119 -12.65 -12.07 -4.45
N ILE A 120 -12.83 -10.95 -3.77
CA ILE A 120 -13.24 -10.87 -2.36
C ILE A 120 -14.06 -9.58 -2.21
N PRO A 121 -15.26 -9.61 -1.60
CA PRO A 121 -16.01 -8.40 -1.27
C PRO A 121 -15.21 -7.54 -0.29
N LEU A 122 -14.64 -6.45 -0.78
CA LEU A 122 -13.82 -5.50 -0.01
C LEU A 122 -14.60 -4.89 1.17
N GLU A 123 -15.91 -4.83 1.03
CA GLU A 123 -16.87 -4.35 2.03
C GLU A 123 -16.92 -5.19 3.31
N ASP A 124 -16.65 -6.49 3.22
CA ASP A 124 -16.58 -7.38 4.39
C ASP A 124 -15.25 -7.25 5.13
N LEU A 125 -14.24 -6.67 4.46
CA LEU A 125 -12.89 -6.51 4.96
C LEU A 125 -12.71 -5.16 5.68
N VAL A 126 -13.23 -4.07 5.11
CA VAL A 126 -13.10 -2.73 5.71
C VAL A 126 -13.86 -2.64 7.05
N ALA A 127 -15.00 -3.31 7.18
CA ALA A 127 -15.86 -3.24 8.38
C ALA A 127 -15.37 -4.11 9.57
N LYS A 128 -14.53 -5.13 9.34
CA LYS A 128 -14.18 -6.15 10.36
C LYS A 128 -12.78 -6.03 10.99
N ASN A 129 -11.94 -5.09 10.54
CA ASN A 129 -10.52 -5.05 10.92
C ASN A 129 -10.16 -4.26 12.19
N VAL A 130 -11.14 -3.87 13.01
CA VAL A 130 -10.88 -3.36 14.37
C VAL A 130 -10.82 -4.53 15.35
N ILE A 131 -9.82 -5.41 15.20
CA ILE A 131 -9.46 -6.37 16.24
C ILE A 131 -8.10 -5.96 16.78
N LEU A 132 -8.17 -5.36 17.98
CA LEU A 132 -7.06 -4.97 18.82
C LEU A 132 -6.24 -6.20 19.19
N LEU A 133 -5.19 -6.46 18.43
CA LEU A 133 -4.16 -7.40 18.84
C LEU A 133 -2.84 -6.66 18.86
N HIS A 134 -2.08 -6.90 19.93
CA HIS A 134 -0.69 -6.50 20.06
C HIS A 134 0.20 -7.69 19.67
N PRO A 135 0.32 -8.06 18.38
CA PRO A 135 1.30 -9.05 17.99
C PRO A 135 2.69 -8.46 18.24
N LYS A 136 3.49 -9.24 18.96
CA LYS A 136 4.94 -9.01 19.03
C LYS A 136 5.52 -9.35 17.66
N PHE A 137 5.44 -8.41 16.71
CA PHE A 137 6.00 -8.56 15.35
C PHE A 137 7.54 -8.66 15.31
N CYS A 138 8.20 -8.40 16.43
CA CYS A 138 9.65 -8.32 16.50
C CYS A 138 10.23 -9.60 17.10
N HIS A 139 10.38 -10.64 16.28
CA HIS A 139 11.22 -11.78 16.67
C HIS A 139 12.18 -12.31 15.61
N CYS A 140 12.09 -11.86 14.36
CA CYS A 140 13.06 -12.24 13.35
C CYS A 140 13.41 -11.09 12.40
N THR A 141 14.66 -10.64 12.47
CA THR A 141 15.40 -9.87 11.46
C THR A 141 15.05 -8.40 11.21
N SER A 142 13.89 -7.86 11.60
CA SER A 142 13.65 -6.41 11.50
C SER A 142 14.13 -5.69 12.76
N VAL A 143 15.07 -4.76 12.60
CA VAL A 143 15.46 -3.78 13.61
C VAL A 143 14.21 -2.98 14.01
N CYS A 144 13.59 -3.35 15.12
CA CYS A 144 12.45 -2.63 15.69
C CYS A 144 12.97 -1.51 16.60
N THR A 145 13.53 -0.46 16.02
CA THR A 145 14.09 0.65 16.80
C THR A 145 13.02 1.53 17.44
N GLU A 146 11.79 1.55 16.91
CA GLU A 146 10.65 2.28 17.48
C GLU A 146 9.34 1.52 17.24
N ARG A 147 8.35 1.65 18.15
CA ARG A 147 7.02 1.07 17.92
C ARG A 147 6.33 1.83 16.79
N PRO A 148 5.93 1.17 15.68
CA PRO A 148 5.17 1.82 14.64
C PRO A 148 3.85 2.38 15.19
N ASN A 149 3.33 3.44 14.56
CA ASN A 149 2.00 3.93 14.89
C ASN A 149 0.92 2.86 14.62
N ALA A 150 -0.28 3.08 15.17
CA ALA A 150 -1.38 2.11 15.06
C ALA A 150 -1.73 1.78 13.60
N VAL A 151 -1.78 2.79 12.73
CA VAL A 151 -2.10 2.62 11.30
C VAL A 151 -1.08 1.70 10.62
N THR A 152 0.22 1.95 10.82
CA THR A 152 1.31 1.16 10.23
C THR A 152 1.22 -0.30 10.67
N THR A 153 0.95 -0.53 11.95
CA THR A 153 0.83 -1.88 12.53
C THR A 153 -0.39 -2.61 11.97
N LEU A 154 -1.55 -1.97 11.94
CA LEU A 154 -2.80 -2.55 11.43
C LEU A 154 -2.72 -2.81 9.92
N THR A 155 -2.14 -1.90 9.13
CA THR A 155 -1.94 -2.09 7.70
C THR A 155 -1.04 -3.30 7.42
N GLY A 156 0.05 -3.47 8.18
CA GLY A 156 0.93 -4.63 8.03
C GLY A 156 0.23 -5.95 8.39
N GLN A 157 -0.54 -5.97 9.48
CA GLN A 157 -1.36 -7.12 9.88
C GLN A 157 -2.40 -7.48 8.81
N LEU A 158 -3.15 -6.49 8.34
CA LEU A 158 -4.16 -6.67 7.32
C LEU A 158 -3.53 -7.21 6.03
N LEU A 159 -2.44 -6.60 5.57
CA LEU A 159 -1.75 -7.07 4.37
C LEU A 159 -1.24 -8.51 4.54
N ALA A 160 -0.75 -8.88 5.73
CA ALA A 160 -0.34 -10.24 6.02
C ALA A 160 -1.53 -11.21 5.97
N LEU A 161 -2.67 -10.83 6.52
CA LEU A 161 -3.90 -11.64 6.50
C LEU A 161 -4.43 -11.87 5.08
N LEU A 162 -4.32 -10.87 4.20
CA LEU A 162 -4.83 -10.94 2.81
C LEU A 162 -3.91 -11.68 1.85
N SER A 163 -2.60 -11.52 2.00
CA SER A 163 -1.60 -12.05 1.05
C SER A 163 -0.90 -13.31 1.55
N GLY A 164 -0.95 -13.56 2.85
CA GLY A 164 -0.21 -14.64 3.50
C GLY A 164 -0.91 -15.99 3.44
N LYS A 165 -0.11 -17.06 3.45
CA LYS A 165 -0.59 -18.42 3.62
C LYS A 165 -0.91 -18.68 5.09
N LYS A 166 -2.15 -19.07 5.35
CA LYS A 166 -2.69 -19.40 6.67
C LYS A 166 -2.35 -20.83 7.08
N PHE A 167 -2.05 -21.03 8.36
CA PHE A 167 -1.84 -22.33 8.99
C PHE A 167 -2.69 -22.41 10.27
N SER A 168 -3.61 -23.37 10.31
CA SER A 168 -4.50 -23.63 11.45
C SER A 168 -3.87 -24.53 12.52
N ASP A 169 -2.93 -25.41 12.12
CA ASP A 169 -2.47 -26.51 12.96
C ASP A 169 -1.06 -26.26 13.54
N ILE A 170 -0.59 -25.01 13.49
CA ILE A 170 0.71 -24.59 14.02
C ILE A 170 0.47 -23.83 15.32
N ASN A 171 1.14 -24.22 16.40
CA ASN A 171 1.07 -23.49 17.67
C ASN A 171 1.92 -22.21 17.65
N GLU A 172 1.63 -21.28 18.56
CA GLU A 172 2.30 -19.98 18.66
C GLU A 172 3.83 -20.12 18.69
N THR A 173 4.36 -21.02 19.51
CA THR A 173 5.81 -21.21 19.67
C THR A 173 6.48 -21.63 18.36
N THR A 174 5.86 -22.55 17.61
CA THR A 174 6.37 -23.00 16.30
C THR A 174 6.24 -21.89 15.27
N CYS A 175 5.17 -21.10 15.33
CA CYS A 175 4.97 -19.94 14.47
C CYS A 175 6.12 -18.93 14.63
N HIS A 176 6.43 -18.52 15.86
CA HIS A 176 7.52 -17.59 16.16
C HIS A 176 8.90 -18.17 15.82
N LYS A 177 9.13 -19.46 16.10
CA LYS A 177 10.39 -20.14 15.75
C LYS A 177 10.67 -20.12 14.25
N ASN A 178 9.62 -20.18 13.44
CA ASN A 178 9.70 -20.11 11.98
C ASN A 178 9.61 -18.68 11.45
N CYS A 179 9.67 -17.66 12.32
CA CYS A 179 9.59 -16.25 11.94
C CYS A 179 8.28 -15.89 11.20
N LEU A 180 7.19 -16.56 11.54
CA LEU A 180 5.87 -16.34 10.95
C LEU A 180 5.03 -15.42 11.84
N THR A 181 3.99 -14.84 11.28
CA THR A 181 3.11 -13.90 11.98
C THR A 181 2.02 -14.65 12.73
N TRP A 182 2.02 -14.57 14.06
CA TRP A 182 0.91 -15.05 14.90
C TRP A 182 -0.14 -13.95 15.09
N MET A 183 -1.39 -14.24 14.77
CA MET A 183 -2.52 -13.31 14.93
C MET A 183 -3.70 -14.04 15.58
N GLY A 184 -4.46 -13.32 16.38
CA GLY A 184 -5.83 -13.71 16.73
C GLY A 184 -6.80 -13.30 15.62
N GLU A 185 -7.78 -14.14 15.36
CA GLU A 185 -8.89 -13.90 14.44
C GLU A 185 -10.19 -13.66 15.24
N TYR A 186 -11.31 -13.50 14.53
CA TYR A 186 -12.64 -13.37 15.12
C TYR A 186 -12.97 -14.62 15.96
N ASN A 187 -13.59 -14.45 17.14
CA ASN A 187 -13.87 -15.52 18.12
C ASN A 187 -12.65 -16.10 18.86
N PHE A 188 -11.55 -15.34 19.00
CA PHE A 188 -10.34 -15.78 19.72
C PHE A 188 -9.66 -17.01 19.10
N THR A 189 -9.95 -17.33 17.83
CA THR A 189 -9.21 -18.36 17.11
C THR A 189 -7.85 -17.79 16.72
N GLU A 190 -6.78 -18.44 17.15
CA GLU A 190 -5.42 -18.01 16.81
C GLU A 190 -4.97 -18.64 15.50
N ILE A 191 -4.19 -17.90 14.71
CA ILE A 191 -3.74 -18.31 13.38
C ILE A 191 -2.28 -17.93 13.16
N CYS A 192 -1.52 -18.85 12.56
CA CYS A 192 -0.18 -18.58 12.09
C CYS A 192 -0.22 -18.24 10.59
N ILE A 193 0.47 -17.18 10.19
CA ILE A 193 0.47 -16.70 8.81
C ILE A 193 1.90 -16.55 8.29
N ASN A 194 2.20 -17.22 7.18
CA ASN A 194 3.41 -16.97 6.41
C ASN A 194 3.11 -15.92 5.34
N SER A 195 3.69 -14.74 5.51
CA SER A 195 3.49 -13.60 4.65
C SER A 195 4.82 -12.99 4.24
N THR A 196 4.79 -12.31 3.10
CA THR A 196 5.90 -11.51 2.61
C THR A 196 5.77 -10.03 3.00
N VAL A 197 5.00 -9.68 4.01
CA VAL A 197 4.96 -8.29 4.52
C VAL A 197 6.27 -7.96 5.22
N ASN A 198 6.88 -6.83 4.86
CA ASN A 198 8.10 -6.33 5.49
C ASN A 198 7.98 -4.83 5.79
N TYR A 199 8.63 -4.39 6.85
CA TYR A 199 8.70 -2.98 7.23
C TYR A 199 10.02 -2.38 6.74
N SER A 200 9.98 -1.10 6.35
CA SER A 200 11.17 -0.34 6.03
C SER A 200 11.16 0.99 6.78
N THR A 201 12.33 1.44 7.21
CA THR A 201 12.46 2.73 7.90
C THR A 201 12.16 3.86 6.93
N ALA A 202 11.22 4.72 7.31
CA ALA A 202 10.83 5.91 6.56
C ALA A 202 11.29 7.17 7.31
N VAL A 203 12.56 7.54 7.11
CA VAL A 203 13.16 8.76 7.67
C VAL A 203 13.74 9.59 6.52
N SER A 204 13.66 10.92 6.63
CA SER A 204 14.26 11.82 5.64
C SER A 204 15.76 11.60 5.57
N SER A 205 16.32 11.53 4.36
CA SER A 205 17.76 11.38 4.15
C SER A 205 18.56 12.55 4.72
N ALA A 206 17.94 13.72 4.93
CA ALA A 206 18.57 14.87 5.58
C ALA A 206 18.99 14.59 7.04
N PHE A 207 18.42 13.58 7.70
CA PHE A 207 18.82 13.15 9.04
C PHE A 207 19.79 11.95 9.04
N ILE A 208 20.17 11.46 7.85
CA ILE A 208 21.00 10.26 7.66
C ILE A 208 22.35 10.63 7.02
N ILE A 209 22.39 11.72 6.25
CA ILE A 209 23.58 12.24 5.59
C ILE A 209 24.25 13.23 6.55
N ASP A 210 25.50 12.95 6.93
CA ASP A 210 26.39 13.88 7.65
C ASP A 210 26.97 14.96 6.71
#